data_AF-A0A0B6ZMB2-F1
#
_entry.id   AF-A0A0B6ZMB2-F1
#
_cell.length_a   1.000
_cell.length_b   1.000
_cell.length_c   1.000
_cell.angle_alpha   90.00
_cell.angle_beta   90.00
_cell.angle_gamma   90.00
#
_symmetry.space_group_name_H-M   'P 1'
#
loop_
_entity.id
_entity.type
_entity.pdbx_description
1 polymer ?
#
loop_
_entity_poly.entity_id
_entity_poly.type
_entity_poly.pdbx_seq_one_letter_code
_entity_poly.pdbx_strand_id
1 'polypeptide(L)'
;GIQIAVDWFRARGHKNITVFVPQWRKETSRADSLITDQDVLYTLEKQGIVVFTPSRRVNGRRVVCYDDRYVLKLAVVTAGVVVSNDVYRDLVNESEDFRKVVDQRLLMYSFVNDRFMPPEDPLGRMGPTLDDFLCKTPIDPNPKPQDCPYGKKCTYGNKCRFYHPRQGLASQK
;
A
#
# COMPACT_ATOMS: atom_id res chain seq x y z
N GLY A 1 1.24 -11.45 12.93
CA GLY A 1 1.31 -10.02 12.53
C GLY A 1 1.70 -9.84 11.07
N ILE A 2 2.99 -9.88 10.74
CA ILE A 2 3.51 -9.54 9.40
C ILE A 2 2.82 -10.34 8.27
N GLN A 3 2.73 -11.67 8.42
CA GLN A 3 2.08 -12.53 7.44
C GLN A 3 0.64 -12.09 7.14
N ILE A 4 -0.14 -11.76 8.17
CA ILE A 4 -1.54 -11.32 8.04
C ILE A 4 -1.63 -10.02 7.22
N ALA A 5 -0.78 -9.04 7.53
CA ALA A 5 -0.76 -7.78 6.78
C ALA A 5 -0.35 -8.02 5.31
N VAL A 6 0.68 -8.84 5.06
CA VAL A 6 1.13 -9.21 3.72
C VAL A 6 0.01 -9.90 2.93
N ASP A 7 -0.69 -10.84 3.57
CA ASP A 7 -1.77 -11.60 2.92
C ASP A 7 -2.98 -10.72 2.62
N TRP A 8 -3.26 -9.70 3.45
CA TRP A 8 -4.29 -8.70 3.16
C TRP A 8 -4.03 -7.95 1.85
N PHE A 9 -2.79 -7.51 1.62
CA PHE A 9 -2.41 -6.87 0.35
C PHE A 9 -2.39 -7.86 -0.82
N ARG A 10 -1.93 -9.10 -0.61
CA ARG A 10 -1.96 -10.14 -1.66
C ARG A 10 -3.37 -10.48 -2.10
N ALA A 11 -4.32 -10.58 -1.17
CA ALA A 11 -5.73 -10.84 -1.45
C ALA A 11 -6.36 -9.75 -2.35
N ARG A 12 -5.83 -8.52 -2.29
CA ARG A 12 -6.20 -7.39 -3.15
C ARG A 12 -5.44 -7.33 -4.47
N GLY A 13 -4.58 -8.32 -4.75
CA GLY A 13 -3.83 -8.44 -6.01
C GLY A 13 -2.49 -7.70 -6.04
N HIS A 14 -2.03 -7.14 -4.91
CA HIS A 14 -0.72 -6.48 -4.86
C HIS A 14 0.41 -7.50 -4.99
N LYS A 15 1.34 -7.25 -5.93
CA LYS A 15 2.51 -8.11 -6.19
C LYS A 15 3.80 -7.56 -5.60
N ASN A 16 3.89 -6.23 -5.49
CA ASN A 16 5.09 -5.53 -5.04
C ASN A 16 4.92 -5.16 -3.57
N ILE A 17 5.32 -6.06 -2.69
CA ILE A 17 5.25 -5.89 -1.23
C ILE A 17 6.66 -6.12 -0.69
N THR A 18 7.16 -5.15 0.07
CA THR A 18 8.47 -5.25 0.72
C THR A 18 8.32 -4.91 2.19
N VAL A 19 8.83 -5.79 3.06
CA VAL A 19 8.80 -5.64 4.52
C VAL A 19 10.24 -5.54 5.00
N PHE A 20 10.60 -4.46 5.67
CA PHE A 20 11.91 -4.34 6.30
C PHE A 20 11.87 -4.86 7.74
N VAL A 21 12.84 -5.71 8.08
CA VAL A 21 12.99 -6.24 9.43
C VAL A 21 14.48 -6.18 9.81
N PRO A 22 14.85 -5.73 11.02
CA PRO A 22 16.24 -5.77 11.45
C PRO A 22 16.82 -7.19 11.44
N GLN A 23 18.02 -7.37 10.86
CA GLN A 23 18.69 -8.68 10.79
C GLN A 23 18.83 -9.37 12.15
N TRP A 24 19.00 -8.62 13.24
CA TRP A 24 19.10 -9.19 14.58
C TRP A 24 17.83 -9.92 15.04
N ARG A 25 16.68 -9.71 14.38
CA ARG A 25 15.46 -10.50 14.59
C ARG A 25 15.57 -11.95 14.12
N LYS A 26 16.67 -12.34 13.45
CA LYS A 26 17.04 -13.75 13.19
C LYS A 26 17.76 -14.41 14.37
N GLU A 27 18.28 -13.64 15.32
CA GLU A 27 18.92 -14.20 16.50
C GLU A 27 17.86 -14.91 17.38
N THR A 28 18.28 -15.89 18.18
CA THR A 28 17.39 -16.59 19.12
C THR A 28 16.67 -15.60 20.02
N SER A 29 15.37 -15.83 20.20
CA SER A 29 14.51 -15.05 21.12
C SER A 29 15.19 -14.92 22.48
N ARG A 30 15.22 -13.70 23.01
CA ARG A 30 15.72 -13.41 24.35
C ARG A 30 14.58 -12.96 25.24
N ALA A 31 14.74 -13.08 26.55
CA ALA A 31 13.70 -12.69 27.51
C ALA A 31 13.29 -11.21 27.38
N ASP A 32 14.22 -10.33 26.99
CA ASP A 32 14.00 -8.91 26.75
C ASP A 32 13.44 -8.59 25.34
N SER A 33 13.40 -9.58 24.44
CA SER A 33 12.91 -9.41 23.08
C SER A 33 12.28 -10.70 22.58
N LEU A 34 11.12 -11.03 23.16
CA LEU A 34 10.35 -12.19 22.77
C LEU A 34 9.88 -12.06 21.31
N ILE A 35 10.03 -13.12 20.55
CA ILE A 35 9.51 -13.27 19.19
C ILE A 35 8.79 -14.62 19.09
N THR A 36 7.61 -14.61 18.50
CA THR A 36 6.86 -15.82 18.14
C THR A 36 6.94 -16.02 16.64
N ASP A 37 6.77 -17.27 16.19
CA ASP A 37 6.64 -17.63 14.76
C ASP A 37 7.78 -17.07 13.89
N GLN A 38 9.02 -17.17 14.40
CA GLN A 38 10.20 -16.61 13.74
C GLN A 38 10.47 -17.23 12.36
N ASP A 39 10.02 -18.46 12.13
CA ASP A 39 10.06 -19.19 10.86
C ASP A 39 9.31 -18.46 9.73
N VAL A 40 8.28 -17.67 10.06
CA VAL A 40 7.55 -16.81 9.12
C VAL A 40 8.49 -15.82 8.45
N LEU A 41 9.44 -15.23 9.18
CA LEU A 41 10.38 -14.26 8.62
C LEU A 41 11.27 -14.89 7.54
N TYR A 42 11.75 -16.12 7.77
CA TYR A 42 12.57 -16.85 6.79
C TYR A 42 11.75 -17.28 5.58
N THR A 43 10.49 -17.66 5.78
CA THR A 43 9.57 -18.03 4.71
C THR A 43 9.31 -16.83 3.79
N LEU A 44 9.02 -15.67 4.37
CA LEU A 44 8.80 -14.43 3.61
C LEU A 44 10.07 -13.87 2.97
N GLU A 45 11.25 -14.08 3.57
CA GLU A 45 12.54 -13.74 2.95
C GLU A 45 12.79 -14.57 1.69
N LYS A 46 12.55 -15.89 1.75
CA LYS A 46 12.66 -16.78 0.57
C LYS A 46 11.71 -16.38 -0.56
N GLN A 47 10.57 -15.78 -0.23
CA GLN A 47 9.60 -15.25 -1.19
C GLN A 47 9.98 -13.85 -1.73
N GLY A 48 11.08 -13.26 -1.25
CA GLY A 48 11.52 -11.92 -1.64
C GLY A 48 10.67 -10.78 -1.06
N ILE A 49 9.85 -11.05 -0.03
CA ILE A 49 8.98 -10.06 0.61
C ILE A 49 9.68 -9.41 1.79
N VAL A 50 10.25 -10.21 2.68
CA VAL A 50 11.02 -9.68 3.82
C VAL A 50 12.45 -9.42 3.37
N VAL A 51 12.92 -8.20 3.61
CA VAL A 51 14.31 -7.79 3.43
C VAL A 51 14.89 -7.45 4.78
N PHE A 52 15.97 -8.12 5.15
CA PHE A 52 16.63 -7.82 6.41
C PHE A 52 17.57 -6.64 6.28
N THR A 53 17.40 -5.66 7.15
CA THR A 53 18.27 -4.50 7.20
C THR A 53 19.55 -4.81 7.99
N PRO A 54 20.70 -4.21 7.61
CA PRO A 54 21.97 -4.54 8.22
C PRO A 54 21.99 -4.29 9.73
N SER A 55 22.53 -5.26 10.46
CA SER A 55 22.92 -5.09 11.85
C SER A 55 24.24 -5.85 12.09
N ARG A 56 25.11 -5.30 12.94
CA ARG A 56 26.41 -5.93 13.25
C ARG A 56 26.75 -5.78 14.73
N ARG A 57 27.69 -6.58 15.21
CA ARG A 57 28.30 -6.40 16.53
C ARG A 57 29.66 -5.72 16.39
N VAL A 58 29.87 -4.63 17.11
CA VAL A 58 31.14 -3.90 17.21
C VAL A 58 31.50 -3.83 18.69
N ASN A 59 32.65 -4.38 19.09
CA ASN A 59 33.09 -4.44 20.49
C ASN A 59 32.04 -5.03 21.45
N GLY A 60 31.38 -6.13 21.04
CA GLY A 60 30.32 -6.77 21.83
C GLY A 60 28.99 -6.00 21.88
N ARG A 61 28.93 -4.77 21.37
CA ARG A 61 27.70 -3.96 21.29
C ARG A 61 27.03 -4.12 19.94
N ARG A 62 25.70 -4.21 19.93
CA ARG A 62 24.92 -4.26 18.70
C ARG A 62 24.82 -2.86 18.10
N VAL A 63 25.17 -2.73 16.82
CA VAL A 63 24.97 -1.55 16.00
C VAL A 63 23.90 -1.90 14.97
N VAL A 64 22.78 -1.20 15.02
CA VAL A 64 21.62 -1.42 14.14
C VAL A 64 21.45 -0.18 13.28
N CYS A 65 21.27 -0.39 11.97
CA CYS A 65 20.90 0.71 11.09
C CYS A 65 19.46 1.16 11.39
N TYR A 66 19.14 2.43 11.14
CA TYR A 66 17.75 2.89 11.25
C TYR A 66 16.92 2.32 10.09
N ASP A 67 16.09 1.34 10.38
CA ASP A 67 15.27 0.64 9.40
C ASP A 67 14.27 1.59 8.72
N ASP A 68 13.79 2.58 9.46
CA ASP A 68 12.88 3.63 8.99
C ASP A 68 13.42 4.38 7.76
N ARG A 69 14.74 4.60 7.71
CA ARG A 69 15.37 5.23 6.53
C ARG A 69 15.29 4.33 5.30
N TYR A 70 15.38 3.01 5.45
CA TYR A 70 15.22 2.09 4.32
C TYR A 70 13.77 2.09 3.82
N VAL A 71 12.80 2.08 4.74
CA VAL A 71 11.37 2.15 4.44
C VAL A 71 11.04 3.41 3.64
N LEU A 72 11.39 4.60 4.16
CA LEU A 72 11.08 5.86 3.50
C LEU A 72 11.83 6.03 2.18
N LYS A 73 13.12 5.67 2.11
CA LYS A 73 13.89 5.74 0.85
C LYS A 73 13.29 4.85 -0.24
N LEU A 74 12.90 3.63 0.09
CA LEU A 74 12.26 2.74 -0.89
C LEU A 74 10.92 3.32 -1.36
N ALA A 75 10.12 3.86 -0.44
CA ALA A 75 8.84 4.49 -0.79
C ALA A 75 9.03 5.71 -1.71
N VAL A 76 10.07 6.52 -1.49
CA VAL A 76 10.45 7.62 -2.40
C VAL A 76 10.78 7.08 -3.79
N VAL A 77 11.74 6.15 -3.89
CA VAL A 77 12.23 5.62 -5.17
C VAL A 77 11.12 4.93 -5.98
N THR A 78 10.24 4.20 -5.31
CA THR A 78 9.20 3.40 -5.96
C THR A 78 7.88 4.13 -6.14
N ALA A 79 7.76 5.37 -5.65
CA ALA A 79 6.49 6.06 -5.50
C ALA A 79 5.43 5.18 -4.80
N GLY A 80 5.84 4.45 -3.77
CA GLY A 80 5.00 3.51 -3.00
C GLY A 80 4.34 4.14 -1.78
N VAL A 81 3.48 3.34 -1.14
CA VAL A 81 2.84 3.63 0.15
C VAL A 81 3.65 2.99 1.29
N VAL A 82 3.70 3.64 2.45
CA VAL A 82 4.29 3.09 3.67
C VAL A 82 3.18 2.65 4.61
N VAL A 83 3.26 1.42 5.10
CA VAL A 83 2.28 0.88 6.06
C VAL A 83 2.91 0.90 7.45
N SER A 84 2.53 1.87 8.27
CA SER A 84 3.09 2.05 9.62
C SER A 84 2.19 2.95 10.45
N ASN A 85 2.26 2.78 11.78
CA ASN A 85 1.66 3.72 12.73
C ASN A 85 2.68 4.73 13.27
N ASP A 86 3.96 4.59 12.90
CA ASP A 86 4.96 5.60 13.19
C ASP A 86 4.87 6.74 12.15
N VAL A 87 5.03 7.97 12.63
CA VAL A 87 5.02 9.20 11.82
C VAL A 87 6.43 9.73 11.54
N TYR A 88 7.49 9.01 11.95
CA TYR A 88 8.89 9.25 11.57
C TYR A 88 9.38 10.69 11.79
N ARG A 89 9.05 11.29 12.95
CA ARG A 89 9.20 12.74 13.18
C ARG A 89 10.63 13.26 12.98
N ASP A 90 11.62 12.45 13.33
CA ASP A 90 13.04 12.77 13.12
C ASP A 90 13.38 12.83 11.63
N LEU A 91 12.97 11.83 10.85
CA LEU A 91 13.25 11.73 9.42
C LEU A 91 12.47 12.73 8.56
N VAL A 92 11.24 13.08 8.96
CA VAL A 92 10.42 14.10 8.28
C VAL A 92 11.13 15.45 8.22
N ASN A 93 11.90 15.79 9.27
CA ASN A 93 12.66 17.03 9.32
C ASN A 93 13.99 16.97 8.55
N GLU A 94 14.49 15.77 8.23
CA GLU A 94 15.74 15.58 7.48
C GLU A 94 15.58 15.79 5.97
N SER A 95 14.39 15.51 5.42
CA SER A 95 14.16 15.54 3.97
C SER A 95 12.71 15.88 3.63
N GLU A 96 12.54 16.81 2.69
CA GLU A 96 11.21 17.14 2.16
C GLU A 96 10.54 15.96 1.45
N ASP A 97 11.31 15.06 0.85
CA ASP A 97 10.76 13.87 0.19
C ASP A 97 10.22 12.86 1.20
N PHE A 98 10.88 12.73 2.36
CA PHE A 98 10.38 11.93 3.47
C PHE A 98 9.11 12.53 4.05
N ARG A 99 9.08 13.86 4.23
CA ARG A 99 7.86 14.57 4.63
C ARG A 99 6.70 14.28 3.66
N LYS A 100 6.91 14.36 2.35
CA LYS A 100 5.88 14.02 1.35
C LYS A 100 5.39 12.58 1.45
N VAL A 101 6.29 11.61 1.73
CA VAL A 101 5.87 10.22 1.97
C VAL A 101 4.94 10.14 3.18
N VAL A 102 5.34 10.75 4.30
CA VAL A 102 4.59 10.66 5.55
C VAL A 102 3.24 11.37 5.43
N ASP A 103 3.22 12.58 4.88
CA ASP A 103 2.00 13.40 4.81
C ASP A 103 0.96 12.83 3.83
N GLN A 104 1.40 12.16 2.76
CA GLN A 104 0.52 11.81 1.63
C GLN A 104 0.41 10.31 1.36
N ARG A 105 1.30 9.48 1.93
CA ARG A 105 1.46 8.07 1.56
C ARG A 105 1.69 7.16 2.76
N LEU A 106 1.42 7.63 3.98
CA LEU A 106 1.42 6.80 5.18
C LEU A 106 0.04 6.17 5.39
N LEU A 107 -0.03 4.84 5.39
CA LEU A 107 -1.20 4.06 5.74
C LEU A 107 -1.07 3.54 7.16
N MET A 108 -1.84 4.12 8.07
CA MET A 108 -2.00 3.61 9.42
C MET A 108 -2.91 2.39 9.44
N TYR A 109 -2.90 1.63 10.54
CA TYR A 109 -3.72 0.44 10.70
C TYR A 109 -3.97 0.12 12.17
N SER A 110 -5.00 -0.68 12.42
CA SER A 110 -5.23 -1.32 13.72
C SER A 110 -5.25 -2.83 13.56
N PHE A 111 -4.89 -3.54 14.63
CA PHE A 111 -5.15 -4.97 14.75
C PHE A 111 -6.25 -5.20 15.77
N VAL A 112 -7.25 -5.97 15.37
CA VAL A 112 -8.27 -6.53 16.29
C VAL A 112 -8.12 -8.04 16.26
N ASN A 113 -7.38 -8.58 17.24
CA ASN A 113 -6.87 -9.95 17.19
C ASN A 113 -6.05 -10.18 15.91
N ASP A 114 -6.37 -11.22 15.15
CA ASP A 114 -5.73 -11.55 13.88
C ASP A 114 -6.30 -10.81 12.66
N ARG A 115 -7.02 -9.71 12.87
CA ARG A 115 -7.60 -8.90 11.78
C ARG A 115 -6.80 -7.63 11.58
N PHE A 116 -6.14 -7.52 10.42
CA PHE A 116 -5.52 -6.30 9.96
C PHE A 116 -6.59 -5.34 9.41
N MET A 117 -6.71 -4.16 10.00
CA MET A 117 -7.77 -3.19 9.71
C MET A 117 -7.17 -1.80 9.41
N PRO A 118 -6.78 -1.53 8.14
CA PRO A 118 -6.49 -0.18 7.69
C PRO A 118 -7.78 0.66 7.61
N PRO A 119 -7.71 2.00 7.74
CA PRO A 119 -8.87 2.88 7.58
C PRO A 119 -9.29 2.98 6.11
N GLU A 120 -10.59 3.15 5.87
CA GLU A 120 -11.15 3.37 4.53
C GLU A 120 -10.83 4.78 3.99
N ASP A 121 -10.48 5.71 4.88
CA ASP A 121 -10.13 7.11 4.62
C ASP A 121 -8.70 7.45 5.12
N PRO A 122 -7.62 6.97 4.47
CA PRO A 122 -6.25 7.09 4.97
C PRO A 122 -5.77 8.51 5.26
N LEU A 123 -6.29 9.50 4.53
CA LEU A 123 -5.97 10.93 4.70
C LEU A 123 -7.18 11.75 5.21
N GLY A 124 -8.13 11.07 5.85
CA GLY A 124 -9.37 11.64 6.39
C GLY A 124 -10.44 11.91 5.32
N ARG A 125 -11.57 12.48 5.76
CA ARG A 125 -12.82 12.62 4.98
C ARG A 125 -12.67 13.31 3.62
N MET A 126 -11.74 14.25 3.50
CA MET A 126 -11.50 15.00 2.25
C MET A 126 -10.41 14.34 1.37
N GLY A 127 -9.81 13.26 1.84
CA GLY A 127 -8.78 12.49 1.15
C GLY A 127 -9.36 11.46 0.18
N PRO A 128 -8.46 10.71 -0.49
CA PRO A 128 -8.85 9.59 -1.35
C PRO A 128 -9.43 8.44 -0.54
N THR A 129 -10.20 7.58 -1.21
CA THR A 129 -10.59 6.27 -0.65
C THR A 129 -9.36 5.38 -0.48
N LEU A 130 -9.45 4.34 0.34
CA LEU A 130 -8.38 3.34 0.48
C LEU A 130 -8.00 2.69 -0.86
N ASP A 131 -8.97 2.42 -1.72
CA ASP A 131 -8.71 1.83 -3.05
C ASP A 131 -7.92 2.78 -3.95
N ASP A 132 -8.31 4.06 -3.99
CA ASP A 132 -7.59 5.09 -4.75
C ASP A 132 -6.19 5.33 -4.18
N PHE A 133 -6.06 5.37 -2.85
CA PHE A 133 -4.79 5.57 -2.15
C PHE A 133 -3.77 4.46 -2.44
N LEU A 134 -4.25 3.22 -2.62
CA LEU A 134 -3.42 2.06 -2.95
C LEU A 134 -3.18 1.89 -4.46
N CYS A 135 -3.77 2.72 -5.30
CA CYS A 135 -3.61 2.68 -6.75
C CYS A 135 -2.63 3.75 -7.24
N LYS A 136 -1.67 3.36 -8.09
CA LYS A 136 -0.72 4.32 -8.71
C LYS A 136 -1.36 5.13 -9.84
N THR A 137 -2.33 4.54 -10.51
CA THR A 137 -3.08 5.18 -11.59
C THR A 137 -4.38 5.70 -11.01
N PRO A 138 -4.71 6.99 -11.18
CA PRO A 138 -6.03 7.47 -10.80
C PRO A 138 -7.08 6.64 -11.53
N ILE A 139 -8.00 6.05 -10.76
CA ILE A 139 -9.21 5.44 -11.32
C ILE A 139 -9.93 6.58 -12.04
N ASP A 140 -10.21 6.43 -13.34
CA ASP A 140 -10.87 7.48 -14.11
C ASP A 140 -12.19 7.87 -13.41
N PRO A 141 -12.32 9.11 -12.88
CA PRO A 141 -13.50 9.51 -12.13
C PRO A 141 -14.76 9.54 -13.02
N ASN A 142 -14.58 9.48 -14.34
CA ASN A 142 -15.64 9.23 -15.31
C ASN A 142 -15.40 7.86 -15.98
N PRO A 143 -15.89 6.74 -15.43
CA PRO A 143 -15.93 5.51 -16.19
C PRO A 143 -16.71 5.82 -17.48
N LYS A 144 -16.04 5.73 -18.64
CA LYS A 144 -16.71 5.91 -19.94
C LYS A 144 -17.95 5.03 -19.93
N PRO A 145 -19.15 5.60 -20.08
CA PRO A 145 -20.36 4.81 -19.93
C PRO A 145 -20.33 3.71 -20.97
N GLN A 146 -20.48 2.47 -20.51
CA GLN A 146 -20.29 1.27 -21.34
C GLN A 146 -21.20 1.33 -22.57
N ASP A 147 -20.62 1.15 -23.75
CA ASP A 147 -21.37 1.13 -25.01
C ASP A 147 -22.46 0.07 -24.96
N CYS A 148 -23.65 0.41 -25.45
CA CYS A 148 -24.75 -0.55 -25.51
C CYS A 148 -24.37 -1.76 -26.39
N PRO A 149 -24.48 -3.00 -25.89
CA PRO A 149 -24.14 -4.21 -26.66
C PRO A 149 -25.01 -4.39 -27.91
N TYR A 150 -26.19 -3.76 -27.93
CA TYR A 150 -27.10 -3.77 -29.07
C TYR A 150 -26.90 -2.58 -30.02
N GLY A 151 -26.13 -1.56 -29.65
CA GLY A 151 -25.79 -0.40 -30.48
C GLY A 151 -26.99 0.17 -31.24
N LYS A 152 -26.90 0.22 -32.58
CA LYS A 152 -28.00 0.71 -33.46
C LYS A 152 -29.24 -0.19 -33.49
N LYS A 153 -29.15 -1.43 -33.00
CA LYS A 153 -30.26 -2.40 -32.90
C LYS A 153 -30.96 -2.35 -31.53
N CYS A 154 -30.51 -1.47 -30.62
CA CYS A 154 -31.14 -1.33 -29.32
C CYS A 154 -32.53 -0.71 -29.44
N THR A 155 -33.55 -1.44 -29.01
CA THR A 155 -34.95 -0.98 -28.99
C THR A 155 -35.23 0.10 -27.93
N TYR A 156 -34.35 0.24 -26.94
CA TYR A 156 -34.48 1.22 -25.85
C TYR A 156 -33.89 2.60 -26.17
N GLY A 157 -32.99 2.71 -27.14
CA GLY A 157 -32.41 4.00 -27.59
C GLY A 157 -32.00 4.93 -26.45
N ASN A 158 -32.56 6.14 -26.42
CA ASN A 158 -32.29 7.16 -25.38
C ASN A 158 -32.76 6.77 -23.96
N LYS A 159 -33.53 5.68 -23.81
CA LYS A 159 -33.95 5.12 -22.51
C LYS A 159 -33.09 3.93 -22.08
N CYS A 160 -32.08 3.56 -22.85
CA CYS A 160 -31.18 2.46 -22.51
C CYS A 160 -30.26 2.85 -21.34
N ARG A 161 -29.98 1.90 -20.44
CA ARG A 161 -29.02 2.08 -19.32
C ARG A 161 -27.58 2.22 -19.80
N PHE A 162 -27.28 1.82 -21.04
CA PHE A 162 -25.96 1.85 -21.65
C PHE A 162 -25.82 3.04 -22.60
N TYR A 163 -24.58 3.48 -22.84
CA TYR A 163 -24.30 4.64 -23.67
C TYR A 163 -24.65 4.40 -25.14
N HIS A 164 -25.26 5.41 -25.75
CA HIS A 164 -25.48 5.50 -27.19
C HIS A 164 -24.92 6.84 -27.67
N PRO A 165 -23.91 6.87 -28.56
CA PRO A 165 -23.48 8.12 -29.18
C PRO A 165 -24.64 8.70 -30.01
N ARG A 166 -25.12 9.88 -29.62
CA ARG A 166 -26.19 10.62 -30.32
C ARG A 166 -25.82 10.75 -31.79
N GLN A 167 -26.63 10.18 -32.69
CA GLN A 167 -26.54 10.49 -34.11
C GLN A 167 -26.95 11.96 -34.28
N GLY A 168 -26.12 12.73 -34.99
CA GLY A 168 -26.27 14.16 -35.16
C GLY A 168 -27.66 14.56 -35.65
N LEU A 169 -28.09 15.75 -35.22
CA LEU A 169 -29.23 16.45 -35.79
C LEU A 169 -29.05 16.59 -37.30
N ALA A 170 -29.71 15.72 -38.07
CA ALA A 170 -30.14 16.09 -39.41
C ALA A 170 -31.39 16.96 -39.24
N SER A 171 -31.17 18.26 -39.10
CA SER A 171 -32.23 19.26 -39.26
C SER A 171 -32.82 19.11 -40.66
N GLN A 172 -33.98 18.48 -40.77
CA GLN A 172 -34.88 18.70 -41.90
C GLN A 172 -35.75 19.91 -41.58
N LYS A 173 -35.42 21.04 -42.20
CA LYS A 173 -36.37 22.03 -42.72
C LYS A 173 -35.63 22.96 -43.67
#